data_AF-A0A8S0PCL1-F1
#
_entry.id   AF-A0A8S0PCL1-F1
#
_cell.length_a   1.000
_cell.length_b   1.000
_cell.length_c   1.000
_cell.angle_alpha   90.00
_cell.angle_beta   90.00
_cell.angle_gamma   90.00
#
_symmetry.space_group_name_H-M   'P 1'
#
loop_
_entity.id
_entity.type
_entity.pdbx_description
1 polymer ?
#
loop_
_entity_poly.entity_id
_entity_poly.type
_entity_poly.pdbx_seq_one_letter_code
_entity_poly.pdbx_strand_id
1 'polypeptide(L)'
;MASLLVSLALLSLILFFSLSAASRHHQKTSSGCLSAKEIIHEACKASRDPPTCEAALAQSDHVPYDATIMQVIQTALWLSSQNLNKAQGMVQEILDASTRNVNRSIAAKSCLEVLHYSDYRINMTNVALASGKIKDARAWMSAGLAYQYNCWGGLMNVNQTSQVNQTMAFLYSLAGLSSNALGMIVNYDNFGKKTKFWAMPKTERDGFWEGGSGDFGFVGGVPSDLKADVTVCKDGGCSYETVQDAVNAAPDYLREGKRFVIGIQTGVYNETVRVPFEKKNVVFLGDGMGKTVITGSLNVGLEGVSTYNSATVGVVGDGFMASGLTIENKAGPNAHQAVAFRSVSDQSILENCEFLGNQDTLYAHSLRQYYKSCRIQGNVDFIFGNSASFFQDCLIFLSPRQVDPEKGETNTVTSQGRMDPAQSTGFVFQNCTINGTDAYNALYKSNPSVHKNYLGRPWKEYSRTVFIHCTLEALITSDGWLPWDGDFALKTLYYGEFENKGAGANTTKRVTWSSEIPVEHLNSYTVQNFIQGDQWIPKSS
;
A
#
# COMPACT_ATOMS: atom_id res chain seq x y z
N MET A 1 99.90 -0.70 -1.09
CA MET A 1 99.61 -1.16 0.29
C MET A 1 98.21 -1.80 0.25
N ALA A 2 98.01 -2.99 -0.29
CA ALA A 2 98.57 -4.29 0.10
C ALA A 2 98.32 -4.59 1.59
N SER A 3 97.25 -5.37 1.86
CA SER A 3 97.24 -6.61 2.68
C SER A 3 95.80 -6.88 3.15
N LEU A 4 95.00 -7.72 2.49
CA LEU A 4 94.91 -9.20 2.61
C LEU A 4 94.63 -9.69 4.05
N LEU A 5 93.45 -10.31 4.28
CA LEU A 5 93.35 -11.78 4.46
C LEU A 5 91.93 -12.28 4.78
N VAL A 6 91.65 -13.44 4.18
CA VAL A 6 90.49 -14.33 4.29
C VAL A 6 90.87 -15.48 5.23
N SER A 7 89.94 -15.97 6.07
CA SER A 7 89.88 -17.37 6.58
C SER A 7 88.65 -17.51 7.49
N LEU A 8 87.58 -18.24 7.15
CA LEU A 8 87.36 -19.71 7.14
C LEU A 8 87.60 -20.42 8.49
N ALA A 9 86.52 -21.08 8.96
CA ALA A 9 86.45 -22.40 9.59
C ALA A 9 86.19 -22.55 11.12
N LEU A 10 85.06 -23.23 11.39
CA LEU A 10 84.78 -24.31 12.35
C LEU A 10 84.64 -24.08 13.87
N LEU A 11 83.41 -24.39 14.32
CA LEU A 11 82.98 -25.26 15.43
C LEU A 11 83.75 -25.20 16.78
N SER A 12 83.04 -24.72 17.80
CA SER A 12 83.08 -25.35 19.13
C SER A 12 81.73 -25.23 19.84
N LEU A 13 81.18 -26.39 20.14
CA LEU A 13 79.93 -26.70 20.83
C LEU A 13 80.06 -26.41 22.34
N ILE A 14 79.23 -25.55 22.92
CA ILE A 14 78.94 -25.58 24.37
C ILE A 14 77.43 -25.49 24.57
N LEU A 15 76.88 -26.58 25.09
CA LEU A 15 75.51 -26.78 25.53
C LEU A 15 75.20 -25.92 26.75
N PHE A 16 74.15 -25.11 26.68
CA PHE A 16 73.29 -24.83 27.83
C PHE A 16 71.84 -24.91 27.40
N PHE A 17 71.15 -25.92 27.93
CA PHE A 17 69.72 -26.08 27.85
C PHE A 17 69.02 -24.92 28.57
N SER A 18 68.18 -24.17 27.87
CA SER A 18 67.05 -23.47 28.48
C SER A 18 65.81 -23.69 27.62
N LEU A 19 64.83 -24.38 28.21
CA LEU A 19 63.49 -24.55 27.69
C LEU A 19 62.84 -23.18 27.52
N SER A 20 62.50 -22.81 26.28
CA SER A 20 61.59 -21.70 26.00
C SER A 20 60.58 -22.18 24.98
N ALA A 21 59.35 -22.37 25.44
CA ALA A 21 58.22 -22.79 24.65
C ALA A 21 57.96 -21.78 23.52
N ALA A 22 58.06 -22.25 22.29
CA ALA A 22 57.62 -21.49 21.13
C ALA A 22 56.09 -21.38 21.15
N SER A 23 55.57 -20.21 21.53
CA SER A 23 54.18 -19.87 21.21
C SER A 23 54.12 -19.60 19.71
N ARG A 24 53.60 -20.57 18.95
CA ARG A 24 53.13 -20.32 17.60
C ARG A 24 52.00 -19.31 17.70
N HIS A 25 52.25 -18.06 17.33
CA HIS A 25 51.19 -17.12 17.02
C HIS A 25 50.43 -17.63 15.80
N HIS A 26 49.39 -18.41 16.04
CA HIS A 26 48.30 -18.54 15.09
C HIS A 26 47.69 -17.14 14.92
N GLN A 27 47.94 -16.51 13.77
CA GLN A 27 47.03 -15.50 13.26
C GLN A 27 45.67 -16.17 13.09
N LYS A 28 44.81 -16.01 14.11
CA LYS A 28 43.37 -16.11 13.91
C LYS A 28 43.00 -15.01 12.93
N THR A 29 42.67 -15.38 11.70
CA THR A 29 41.80 -14.58 10.86
C THR A 29 40.50 -14.36 11.64
N SER A 30 40.35 -13.21 12.28
CA SER A 30 39.07 -12.82 12.86
C SER A 30 38.09 -12.63 11.70
N SER A 31 37.10 -13.50 11.59
CA SER A 31 35.87 -13.19 10.87
C SER A 31 35.33 -11.88 11.47
N GLY A 32 35.41 -10.78 10.72
CA GLY A 32 35.06 -9.45 11.21
C GLY A 32 33.56 -9.34 11.48
N CYS A 33 33.14 -9.52 12.73
CA CYS A 33 31.85 -9.05 13.22
C CYS A 33 31.97 -7.55 13.51
N LEU A 34 31.03 -6.74 12.99
CA LEU A 34 30.89 -5.33 13.36
C LEU A 34 30.45 -5.23 14.82
N SER A 35 30.92 -4.21 15.53
CA SER A 35 30.35 -3.86 16.84
C SER A 35 28.90 -3.40 16.68
N ALA A 36 28.09 -3.49 17.75
CA ALA A 36 26.71 -2.99 17.78
C ALA A 36 26.56 -1.57 17.21
N LYS A 37 27.50 -0.67 17.56
CA LYS A 37 27.49 0.71 17.06
C LYS A 37 27.70 0.78 15.55
N GLU A 38 28.65 0.02 15.02
CA GLU A 38 28.96 0.02 13.58
C GLU A 38 27.82 -0.60 12.77
N ILE A 39 27.21 -1.70 13.23
CA ILE A 39 26.10 -2.31 12.50
C ILE A 39 24.83 -1.45 12.54
N ILE A 40 24.56 -0.75 13.65
CA ILE A 40 23.47 0.24 13.74
C ILE A 40 23.72 1.37 12.75
N HIS A 41 24.94 1.92 12.69
CA HIS A 41 25.29 2.98 11.75
C HIS A 41 25.07 2.54 10.29
N GLU A 42 25.57 1.36 9.92
CA GLU A 42 25.36 0.83 8.57
C GLU A 42 23.87 0.57 8.26
N ALA A 43 23.09 0.07 9.23
CA ALA A 43 21.66 -0.15 9.05
C ALA A 43 20.89 1.16 8.88
N CYS A 44 21.21 2.19 9.67
CA CYS A 44 20.53 3.49 9.65
C CYS A 44 20.83 4.33 8.40
N LYS A 45 21.78 3.95 7.56
CA LYS A 45 21.88 4.51 6.19
C LYS A 45 20.62 4.29 5.36
N ALA A 46 19.83 3.27 5.71
CA ALA A 46 18.53 3.00 5.09
C ALA A 46 17.40 3.95 5.56
N SER A 47 17.67 4.80 6.55
CA SER A 47 16.70 5.75 7.09
C SER A 47 16.62 7.03 6.25
N ARG A 48 15.46 7.68 6.29
CA ARG A 48 15.29 9.08 5.82
C ARG A 48 15.90 10.10 6.78
N ASP A 49 16.12 9.69 8.04
CA ASP A 49 16.81 10.44 9.09
C ASP A 49 17.78 9.49 9.85
N PRO A 50 19.01 9.31 9.33
CA PRO A 50 20.00 8.43 9.95
C PRO A 50 20.35 8.82 11.40
N PRO A 51 20.58 10.10 11.76
CA PRO A 51 20.86 10.49 13.14
C PRO A 51 19.77 10.05 14.14
N THR A 52 18.49 10.28 13.82
CA THR A 52 17.37 9.88 14.69
C THR A 52 17.25 8.36 14.78
N CYS A 53 17.48 7.65 13.66
CA CYS A 53 17.52 6.19 13.63
C CYS A 53 18.59 5.62 14.56
N GLU A 54 19.82 6.15 14.47
CA GLU A 54 20.94 5.69 15.29
C GLU A 54 20.69 5.95 16.78
N ALA A 55 20.17 7.13 17.11
CA ALA A 55 19.82 7.48 18.48
C ALA A 55 18.77 6.54 19.06
N ALA A 56 17.71 6.22 18.29
CA ALA A 56 16.64 5.33 18.74
C ALA A 56 17.14 3.89 18.96
N LEU A 57 17.96 3.35 18.05
CA LEU A 57 18.49 1.99 18.16
C LEU A 57 19.57 1.87 19.24
N ALA A 58 20.46 2.86 19.38
CA ALA A 58 21.53 2.83 20.37
C ALA A 58 21.01 2.93 21.82
N GLN A 59 19.84 3.58 22.02
CA GLN A 59 19.18 3.64 23.32
C GLN A 59 18.39 2.36 23.66
N SER A 60 18.18 1.47 22.69
CA SER A 60 17.53 0.20 22.95
C SER A 60 18.56 -0.78 23.51
N ASP A 61 18.37 -1.24 24.75
CA ASP A 61 19.16 -2.34 25.33
C ASP A 61 18.96 -3.70 24.60
N HIS A 62 18.28 -3.68 23.44
CA HIS A 62 17.83 -4.82 22.65
C HIS A 62 18.73 -5.11 21.43
N VAL A 63 19.81 -4.35 21.21
CA VAL A 63 20.82 -4.70 20.19
C VAL A 63 22.04 -5.32 20.89
N PRO A 64 22.24 -6.66 20.78
CA PRO A 64 23.43 -7.32 21.33
C PRO A 64 24.73 -6.76 20.75
N TYR A 65 25.84 -6.89 21.49
CA TYR A 65 27.16 -6.39 21.07
C TYR A 65 27.61 -6.95 19.70
N ASP A 66 27.24 -8.19 19.40
CA ASP A 66 27.52 -8.95 18.17
C ASP A 66 26.27 -9.16 17.30
N ALA A 67 25.31 -8.23 17.36
CA ALA A 67 24.04 -8.32 16.65
C ALA A 67 24.23 -8.56 15.14
N THR A 68 23.38 -9.42 14.60
CA THR A 68 23.19 -9.57 13.16
C THR A 68 22.32 -8.44 12.62
N ILE A 69 22.42 -8.18 11.31
CA ILE A 69 21.57 -7.16 10.67
C ILE A 69 20.08 -7.46 10.80
N MET A 70 19.69 -8.75 10.85
CA MET A 70 18.31 -9.15 11.08
C MET A 70 17.85 -8.78 12.48
N GLN A 71 18.70 -8.98 13.50
CA GLN A 71 18.39 -8.53 14.87
C GLN A 71 18.22 -7.01 14.93
N VAL A 72 19.02 -6.22 14.20
CA VAL A 72 18.84 -4.76 14.11
C VAL A 72 17.47 -4.40 13.49
N ILE A 73 17.08 -5.05 12.39
CA ILE A 73 15.74 -4.85 11.78
C ILE A 73 14.64 -5.21 12.78
N GLN A 74 14.77 -6.35 13.47
CA GLN A 74 13.80 -6.80 14.47
C GLN A 74 13.70 -5.84 15.64
N THR A 75 14.81 -5.22 16.07
CA THR A 75 14.80 -4.18 17.10
C THR A 75 14.12 -2.90 16.62
N ALA A 76 14.31 -2.50 15.35
CA ALA A 76 13.59 -1.37 14.77
C ALA A 76 12.05 -1.61 14.70
N LEU A 77 11.64 -2.83 14.35
CA LEU A 77 10.23 -3.25 14.40
C LEU A 77 9.69 -3.25 15.83
N TRP A 78 10.47 -3.76 16.79
CA TRP A 78 10.10 -3.76 18.21
C TRP A 78 9.90 -2.33 18.73
N LEU A 79 10.82 -1.40 18.43
CA LEU A 79 10.69 0.02 18.80
C LEU A 79 9.40 0.63 18.24
N SER A 80 9.06 0.30 16.99
CA SER A 80 7.82 0.73 16.35
C SER A 80 6.59 0.17 17.07
N SER A 81 6.57 -1.13 17.40
CA SER A 81 5.47 -1.77 18.15
C SER A 81 5.31 -1.20 19.57
N GLN A 82 6.40 -0.96 20.32
CA GLN A 82 6.30 -0.36 21.66
C GLN A 82 5.74 1.06 21.63
N ASN A 83 6.20 1.88 20.69
CA ASN A 83 5.67 3.24 20.54
C ASN A 83 4.22 3.21 20.01
N LEU A 84 3.85 2.24 19.19
CA LEU A 84 2.47 2.06 18.75
C LEU A 84 1.53 1.76 19.93
N ASN A 85 1.92 0.89 20.87
CA ASN A 85 1.14 0.61 22.08
C ASN A 85 0.93 1.89 22.91
N LYS A 86 1.98 2.72 23.02
CA LYS A 86 1.85 4.03 23.69
C LYS A 86 0.91 4.97 22.93
N ALA A 87 0.99 5.03 21.59
CA ALA A 87 0.10 5.84 20.78
C ALA A 87 -1.37 5.42 20.95
N GLN A 88 -1.66 4.12 20.99
CA GLN A 88 -3.00 3.61 21.27
C GLN A 88 -3.51 4.10 22.64
N GLY A 89 -2.68 4.08 23.68
CA GLY A 89 -3.02 4.64 25.00
C GLY A 89 -3.36 6.13 24.92
N MET A 90 -2.53 6.94 24.25
CA MET A 90 -2.78 8.37 24.08
C MET A 90 -4.08 8.67 23.33
N VAL A 91 -4.40 7.87 22.31
CA VAL A 91 -5.66 8.01 21.55
C VAL A 91 -6.86 7.56 22.37
N GLN A 92 -6.71 6.52 23.20
CA GLN A 92 -7.75 6.09 24.14
C GLN A 92 -8.08 7.22 25.13
N GLU A 93 -7.07 7.90 25.67
CA GLU A 93 -7.29 9.07 26.53
C GLU A 93 -8.02 10.21 25.80
N ILE A 94 -7.75 10.41 24.50
CA ILE A 94 -8.52 11.38 23.68
C ILE A 94 -9.97 10.93 23.61
N LEU A 95 -10.23 9.64 23.33
CA LEU A 95 -11.58 9.10 23.22
C LEU A 95 -12.36 9.30 24.53
N ASP A 96 -11.76 8.97 25.67
CA ASP A 96 -12.36 9.10 27.00
C ASP A 96 -12.67 10.57 27.33
N ALA A 97 -11.81 11.49 26.91
CA ALA A 97 -12.03 12.94 27.06
C ALA A 97 -13.05 13.53 26.07
N SER A 98 -13.50 12.76 25.07
CA SER A 98 -14.32 13.25 23.94
C SER A 98 -15.82 12.98 24.07
N THR A 99 -16.31 12.54 25.23
CA THR A 99 -17.72 12.11 25.42
C THR A 99 -18.80 13.08 24.92
N ARG A 100 -18.52 14.38 24.83
CA ARG A 100 -19.44 15.41 24.30
C ARG A 100 -19.10 15.93 22.89
N ASN A 101 -18.04 15.44 22.27
CA ASN A 101 -17.61 15.81 20.92
C ASN A 101 -17.66 14.58 20.02
N VAL A 102 -18.71 14.51 19.20
CA VAL A 102 -18.98 13.38 18.29
C VAL A 102 -17.85 13.19 17.28
N ASN A 103 -17.41 14.28 16.63
CA ASN A 103 -16.34 14.23 15.64
C ASN A 103 -15.01 13.73 16.22
N ARG A 104 -14.63 14.22 17.41
CA ARG A 104 -13.39 13.77 18.08
C ARG A 104 -13.50 12.32 18.55
N SER A 105 -14.65 11.92 19.09
CA SER A 105 -14.90 10.53 19.47
C SER A 105 -14.78 9.59 18.28
N ILE A 106 -15.32 9.97 17.13
CA ILE A 106 -15.26 9.16 15.91
C ILE A 106 -13.85 9.12 15.34
N ALA A 107 -13.15 10.26 15.29
CA ALA A 107 -11.76 10.31 14.86
C ALA A 107 -10.86 9.44 15.75
N ALA A 108 -11.05 9.46 17.07
CA ALA A 108 -10.29 8.63 18.00
C ALA A 108 -10.62 7.14 17.84
N LYS A 109 -11.90 6.75 17.69
CA LYS A 109 -12.30 5.36 17.42
C LYS A 109 -11.71 4.83 16.11
N SER A 110 -11.82 5.60 15.02
CA SER A 110 -11.23 5.23 13.73
C SER A 110 -9.71 5.17 13.80
N CYS A 111 -9.06 6.07 14.55
CA CYS A 111 -7.63 5.97 14.81
C CYS A 111 -7.26 4.67 15.55
N LEU A 112 -7.94 4.34 16.65
CA LEU A 112 -7.68 3.10 17.40
C LEU A 112 -7.83 1.86 16.53
N GLU A 113 -8.85 1.83 15.66
CA GLU A 113 -9.05 0.75 14.70
C GLU A 113 -7.85 0.59 13.77
N VAL A 114 -7.40 1.65 13.10
CA VAL A 114 -6.26 1.54 12.18
C VAL A 114 -4.94 1.29 12.91
N LEU A 115 -4.76 1.80 14.14
CA LEU A 115 -3.58 1.47 14.96
C LEU A 115 -3.58 0.00 15.40
N HIS A 116 -4.75 -0.61 15.62
CA HIS A 116 -4.84 -2.05 15.84
C HIS A 116 -4.39 -2.84 14.60
N TYR A 117 -4.80 -2.40 13.40
CA TYR A 117 -4.32 -3.00 12.15
C TYR A 117 -2.81 -2.79 11.96
N SER A 118 -2.27 -1.63 12.37
CA SER A 118 -0.82 -1.39 12.35
C SER A 118 -0.08 -2.40 13.21
N ASP A 119 -0.58 -2.68 14.41
CA ASP A 119 0.08 -3.59 15.35
C ASP A 119 0.12 -5.00 14.78
N TYR A 120 -1.03 -5.46 14.27
CA TYR A 120 -1.13 -6.74 13.57
C TYR A 120 -0.13 -6.85 12.41
N ARG A 121 -0.02 -5.82 11.55
CA ARG A 121 0.88 -5.86 10.39
C ARG A 121 2.36 -5.78 10.78
N ILE A 122 2.73 -5.06 11.83
CA ILE A 122 4.10 -5.06 12.35
C ILE A 122 4.47 -6.46 12.88
N ASN A 123 3.56 -7.10 13.62
CA ASN A 123 3.78 -8.46 14.09
C ASN A 123 3.93 -9.47 12.94
N MET A 124 3.04 -9.41 11.94
CA MET A 124 3.11 -10.24 10.74
C MET A 124 4.41 -10.01 9.96
N THR A 125 4.87 -8.76 9.88
CA THR A 125 6.17 -8.41 9.27
C THR A 125 7.31 -9.16 9.93
N ASN A 126 7.36 -9.19 11.27
CA ASN A 126 8.40 -9.89 12.00
C ASN A 126 8.40 -11.42 11.72
N VAL A 127 7.20 -12.03 11.66
CA VAL A 127 7.02 -13.45 11.32
C VAL A 127 7.47 -13.75 9.88
N ALA A 128 7.12 -12.88 8.92
CA ALA A 128 7.54 -13.01 7.53
C ALA A 128 9.06 -12.93 7.38
N LEU A 129 9.72 -11.97 8.05
CA LEU A 129 11.17 -11.84 8.03
C LEU A 129 11.87 -13.11 8.55
N ALA A 130 11.39 -13.66 9.67
CA ALA A 130 11.92 -14.90 10.23
C ALA A 130 11.76 -16.11 9.28
N SER A 131 10.73 -16.09 8.43
CA SER A 131 10.43 -17.14 7.46
C SER A 131 11.02 -16.86 6.06
N GLY A 132 11.81 -15.78 5.89
CA GLY A 132 12.38 -15.39 4.60
C GLY A 132 11.39 -14.82 3.58
N LYS A 133 10.14 -14.53 3.97
CA LYS A 133 9.11 -13.95 3.11
C LYS A 133 9.25 -12.42 3.02
N ILE A 134 10.36 -11.94 2.46
CA ILE A 134 10.73 -10.51 2.54
C ILE A 134 9.74 -9.59 1.82
N LYS A 135 9.16 -10.01 0.67
CA LYS A 135 8.14 -9.21 -0.03
C LYS A 135 6.85 -9.04 0.78
N ASP A 136 6.41 -10.08 1.50
CA ASP A 136 5.28 -9.97 2.44
C ASP A 136 5.60 -9.00 3.58
N ALA A 137 6.81 -9.10 4.15
CA ALA A 137 7.27 -8.18 5.18
C ALA A 137 7.25 -6.71 4.69
N ARG A 138 7.70 -6.45 3.46
CA ARG A 138 7.63 -5.11 2.84
C ARG A 138 6.18 -4.62 2.68
N ALA A 139 5.30 -5.47 2.15
CA ALA A 139 3.89 -5.11 1.95
C ALA A 139 3.18 -4.81 3.27
N TRP A 140 3.37 -5.65 4.28
CA TRP A 140 2.73 -5.49 5.59
C TRP A 140 3.31 -4.30 6.36
N MET A 141 4.63 -4.10 6.36
CA MET A 141 5.23 -2.94 7.01
C MET A 141 4.84 -1.63 6.32
N SER A 142 4.71 -1.63 4.99
CA SER A 142 4.18 -0.49 4.23
C SER A 142 2.78 -0.10 4.69
N ALA A 143 1.91 -1.10 4.93
CA ALA A 143 0.56 -0.89 5.44
C ALA A 143 0.54 -0.42 6.90
N GLY A 144 1.39 -1.00 7.77
CA GLY A 144 1.53 -0.58 9.16
C GLY A 144 1.90 0.91 9.29
N LEU A 145 2.88 1.35 8.49
CA LEU A 145 3.23 2.77 8.39
C LEU A 145 2.06 3.63 7.89
N ALA A 146 1.34 3.19 6.86
CA ALA A 146 0.20 3.93 6.32
C ALA A 146 -0.89 4.14 7.38
N TYR A 147 -1.22 3.11 8.17
CA TYR A 147 -2.24 3.19 9.21
C TYR A 147 -1.89 4.19 10.33
N GLN A 148 -0.62 4.26 10.74
CA GLN A 148 -0.15 5.26 11.71
C GLN A 148 -0.38 6.68 11.18
N TYR A 149 -0.05 6.90 9.91
CA TYR A 149 -0.28 8.19 9.26
C TYR A 149 -1.78 8.48 9.03
N ASN A 150 -2.60 7.46 8.75
CA ASN A 150 -4.05 7.62 8.64
C ASN A 150 -4.66 8.07 9.97
N CYS A 151 -4.24 7.48 11.09
CA CYS A 151 -4.64 7.97 12.41
C CYS A 151 -4.24 9.43 12.61
N TRP A 152 -2.97 9.78 12.33
CA TRP A 152 -2.49 11.17 12.43
C TRP A 152 -3.35 12.13 11.60
N GLY A 153 -3.63 11.78 10.35
CA GLY A 153 -4.46 12.60 9.45
C GLY A 153 -5.92 12.71 9.90
N GLY A 154 -6.48 11.65 10.49
CA GLY A 154 -7.82 11.67 11.07
C GLY A 154 -7.92 12.64 12.26
N LEU A 155 -6.90 12.66 13.12
CA LEU A 155 -6.83 13.57 14.27
C LEU A 155 -6.59 15.04 13.86
N MET A 156 -5.97 15.28 12.71
CA MET A 156 -5.73 16.64 12.19
C MET A 156 -7.01 17.46 12.05
N ASN A 157 -8.13 16.81 11.71
CA ASN A 157 -9.43 17.47 11.55
C ASN A 157 -10.10 17.84 12.89
N VAL A 158 -9.55 17.36 14.02
CA VAL A 158 -10.10 17.54 15.38
C VAL A 158 -9.03 18.04 16.37
N ASN A 159 -8.03 18.77 15.87
CA ASN A 159 -6.82 19.21 16.59
C ASN A 159 -7.01 20.41 17.54
N GLN A 160 -8.22 20.63 18.04
CA GLN A 160 -8.53 21.81 18.85
C GLN A 160 -8.07 21.71 20.32
N THR A 161 -7.41 20.62 20.73
CA THR A 161 -6.88 20.46 22.10
C THR A 161 -5.38 20.18 22.10
N SER A 162 -4.72 20.56 23.20
CA SER A 162 -3.30 20.25 23.43
C SER A 162 -3.04 18.74 23.40
N GLN A 163 -3.93 17.93 23.97
CA GLN A 163 -3.83 16.48 23.99
C GLN A 163 -3.83 15.87 22.58
N VAL A 164 -4.70 16.34 21.68
CA VAL A 164 -4.72 15.89 20.28
C VAL A 164 -3.42 16.29 19.58
N ASN A 165 -2.96 17.53 19.75
CA ASN A 165 -1.72 18.00 19.14
C ASN A 165 -0.48 17.24 19.62
N GLN A 166 -0.39 16.92 20.92
CA GLN A 166 0.69 16.10 21.48
C GLN A 166 0.65 14.67 20.94
N THR A 167 -0.53 14.08 20.83
CA THR A 167 -0.71 12.73 20.26
C THR A 167 -0.34 12.70 18.79
N MET A 168 -0.71 13.72 18.02
CA MET A 168 -0.29 13.86 16.63
C MET A 168 1.23 13.98 16.49
N ALA A 169 1.89 14.80 17.30
CA ALA A 169 3.35 14.91 17.28
C ALA A 169 4.01 13.56 17.59
N PHE A 170 3.48 12.81 18.56
CA PHE A 170 3.96 11.47 18.89
C PHE A 170 3.76 10.45 17.75
N LEU A 171 2.58 10.45 17.11
CA LEU A 171 2.29 9.61 15.95
C LEU A 171 3.21 9.90 14.77
N TYR A 172 3.58 11.16 14.55
CA TYR A 172 4.54 11.54 13.52
C TYR A 172 5.93 10.94 13.80
N SER A 173 6.41 11.01 15.05
CA SER A 173 7.66 10.37 15.46
C SER A 173 7.60 8.85 15.33
N LEU A 174 6.48 8.22 15.70
CA LEU A 174 6.24 6.79 15.51
C LEU A 174 6.30 6.38 14.03
N ALA A 175 5.69 7.17 13.14
CA ALA A 175 5.77 6.94 11.70
C ALA A 175 7.23 7.00 11.20
N GLY A 176 8.07 7.86 11.78
CA GLY A 176 9.51 7.89 11.54
C GLY A 176 10.22 6.58 11.93
N LEU A 177 9.93 6.02 13.11
CA LEU A 177 10.48 4.73 13.55
C LEU A 177 10.05 3.58 12.61
N SER A 178 8.78 3.57 12.22
CA SER A 178 8.24 2.60 11.26
C SER A 178 8.87 2.74 9.87
N SER A 179 9.13 3.98 9.42
CA SER A 179 9.85 4.27 8.18
C SER A 179 11.29 3.73 8.23
N ASN A 180 12.00 3.89 9.36
CA ASN A 180 13.34 3.32 9.53
C ASN A 180 13.35 1.81 9.34
N ALA A 181 12.43 1.11 10.01
CA ALA A 181 12.30 -0.35 9.89
C ALA A 181 11.97 -0.76 8.45
N LEU A 182 11.02 -0.07 7.79
CA LEU A 182 10.67 -0.33 6.40
C LEU A 182 11.87 -0.12 5.46
N GLY A 183 12.62 0.96 5.62
CA GLY A 183 13.82 1.25 4.83
C GLY A 183 14.88 0.16 4.96
N MET A 184 15.11 -0.34 6.18
CA MET A 184 16.03 -1.46 6.40
C MET A 184 15.54 -2.75 5.75
N ILE A 185 14.23 -3.04 5.78
CA ILE A 185 13.64 -4.22 5.12
C ILE A 185 13.83 -4.13 3.59
N VAL A 186 13.59 -2.96 2.98
CA VAL A 186 13.81 -2.75 1.53
C VAL A 186 15.28 -2.96 1.16
N ASN A 187 16.21 -2.43 1.95
CA ASN A 187 17.63 -2.61 1.68
C ASN A 187 18.09 -4.06 1.91
N TYR A 188 17.51 -4.76 2.88
CA TYR A 188 17.76 -6.18 3.08
C TYR A 188 17.23 -7.02 1.91
N ASP A 189 16.07 -6.69 1.35
CA ASP A 189 15.53 -7.34 0.15
C ASP A 189 16.48 -7.15 -1.05
N ASN A 190 16.96 -5.92 -1.25
CA ASN A 190 17.78 -5.57 -2.42
C ASN A 190 19.25 -6.04 -2.33
N PHE A 191 19.84 -5.98 -1.13
CA PHE A 191 21.29 -6.17 -0.94
C PHE A 191 21.65 -7.26 0.07
N GLY A 192 20.66 -7.87 0.73
CA GLY A 192 20.86 -8.84 1.79
C GLY A 192 21.71 -8.28 2.92
N LYS A 193 22.66 -9.09 3.39
CA LYS A 193 23.59 -8.74 4.49
C LYS A 193 24.70 -7.77 4.07
N LYS A 194 24.75 -7.32 2.83
CA LYS A 194 25.82 -6.42 2.32
C LYS A 194 25.50 -4.97 2.67
N THR A 195 25.53 -4.64 3.95
CA THR A 195 25.09 -3.34 4.51
C THR A 195 25.84 -2.12 3.97
N LYS A 196 27.05 -2.30 3.42
CA LYS A 196 27.81 -1.24 2.75
C LYS A 196 27.09 -0.62 1.54
N PHE A 197 26.15 -1.34 0.92
CA PHE A 197 25.33 -0.84 -0.19
C PHE A 197 24.01 -0.23 0.29
N TRP A 198 23.71 -0.30 1.58
CA TRP A 198 22.47 0.23 2.11
C TRP A 198 22.50 1.76 2.07
N ALA A 199 21.38 2.32 1.64
CA ALA A 199 21.16 3.75 1.52
C ALA A 199 19.67 4.04 1.65
N MET A 200 19.30 5.32 1.72
CA MET A 200 17.91 5.74 1.69
C MET A 200 17.21 5.08 0.50
N PRO A 201 16.04 4.43 0.71
CA PRO A 201 15.28 3.78 -0.34
C PRO A 201 15.06 4.71 -1.53
N LYS A 202 15.36 4.18 -2.71
CA LYS A 202 15.28 4.89 -3.98
C LYS A 202 13.95 4.59 -4.65
N THR A 203 13.47 5.56 -5.43
CA THR A 203 12.30 5.44 -6.28
C THR A 203 12.71 5.32 -7.75
N GLU A 204 11.71 5.19 -8.62
CA GLU A 204 11.90 5.23 -10.07
C GLU A 204 12.59 6.52 -10.54
N ARG A 205 12.33 7.66 -9.88
CA ARG A 205 13.04 8.91 -10.18
C ARG A 205 14.53 8.88 -9.87
N ASP A 206 14.93 8.01 -8.95
CA ASP A 206 16.31 7.80 -8.55
C ASP A 206 16.97 6.65 -9.36
N GLY A 207 16.25 6.11 -10.35
CA GLY A 207 16.68 4.98 -11.18
C GLY A 207 16.52 3.60 -10.53
N PHE A 208 15.72 3.48 -9.47
CA PHE A 208 15.41 2.18 -8.87
C PHE A 208 14.15 1.57 -9.47
N TRP A 209 14.26 0.32 -9.91
CA TRP A 209 13.18 -0.47 -10.49
C TRP A 209 13.18 -1.84 -9.84
N GLU A 210 12.00 -2.32 -9.44
CA GLU A 210 11.87 -3.66 -8.88
C GLU A 210 12.25 -4.69 -9.96
N GLY A 211 13.29 -5.47 -9.68
CA GLY A 211 13.72 -6.53 -10.58
C GLY A 211 12.84 -7.77 -10.47
N GLY A 212 12.81 -8.59 -11.52
CA GLY A 212 12.17 -9.90 -11.51
C GLY A 212 11.76 -10.38 -12.90
N SER A 213 11.47 -11.66 -13.02
CA SER A 213 10.92 -12.27 -14.24
C SER A 213 9.40 -12.24 -14.16
N GLY A 214 8.78 -11.30 -14.86
CA GLY A 214 7.33 -11.19 -15.00
C GLY A 214 6.93 -11.15 -16.47
N ASP A 215 5.65 -11.41 -16.72
CA ASP A 215 5.06 -11.30 -18.05
C ASP A 215 3.72 -10.56 -17.97
N PHE A 216 3.41 -9.78 -19.00
CA PHE A 216 2.16 -9.02 -19.10
C PHE A 216 0.96 -9.89 -19.43
N GLY A 217 1.14 -11.15 -19.84
CA GLY A 217 0.08 -12.13 -20.10
C GLY A 217 -0.44 -12.86 -18.86
N PHE A 218 -0.50 -12.23 -17.68
CA PHE A 218 -0.96 -12.89 -16.46
C PHE A 218 -2.44 -13.34 -16.58
N VAL A 219 -2.68 -14.62 -16.31
CA VAL A 219 -4.03 -15.22 -16.28
C VAL A 219 -4.27 -15.83 -14.90
N GLY A 220 -5.22 -15.21 -14.18
CA GLY A 220 -5.72 -15.66 -12.89
C GLY A 220 -6.92 -14.83 -12.47
N GLY A 221 -7.57 -15.17 -11.38
CA GLY A 221 -8.77 -14.46 -10.91
C GLY A 221 -9.53 -15.21 -9.81
N VAL A 222 -10.81 -14.90 -9.68
CA VAL A 222 -11.74 -15.61 -8.81
C VAL A 222 -12.04 -16.97 -9.45
N PRO A 223 -11.88 -18.10 -8.73
CA PRO A 223 -12.17 -19.41 -9.30
C PRO A 223 -13.64 -19.54 -9.72
N SER A 224 -13.87 -20.06 -10.93
CA SER A 224 -15.21 -20.15 -11.54
C SER A 224 -16.08 -21.29 -10.99
N ASP A 225 -15.47 -22.24 -10.28
CA ASP A 225 -16.11 -23.45 -9.76
C ASP A 225 -16.48 -23.37 -8.27
N LEU A 226 -16.36 -22.18 -7.66
CA LEU A 226 -16.74 -21.96 -6.27
C LEU A 226 -18.23 -22.24 -6.06
N LYS A 227 -18.52 -23.02 -5.01
CA LYS A 227 -19.89 -23.30 -4.56
C LYS A 227 -20.21 -22.43 -3.35
N ALA A 228 -21.40 -21.85 -3.34
CA ALA A 228 -21.89 -21.08 -2.20
C ALA A 228 -22.04 -21.97 -0.95
N ASP A 229 -21.47 -21.55 0.17
CA ASP A 229 -21.72 -22.13 1.49
C ASP A 229 -23.07 -21.64 2.03
N VAL A 230 -23.40 -20.39 1.75
CA VAL A 230 -24.67 -19.74 2.13
C VAL A 230 -25.17 -18.84 1.00
N THR A 231 -26.48 -18.62 0.94
CA THR A 231 -27.10 -17.77 -0.08
C THR A 231 -27.83 -16.58 0.54
N VAL A 232 -27.94 -15.50 -0.23
CA VAL A 232 -28.66 -14.27 0.14
C VAL A 232 -29.70 -13.94 -0.93
N CYS A 233 -30.97 -13.79 -0.56
CA CYS A 233 -32.02 -13.29 -1.45
C CYS A 233 -33.17 -12.60 -0.69
N LYS A 234 -33.88 -11.73 -1.40
CA LYS A 234 -34.99 -10.93 -0.83
C LYS A 234 -36.31 -11.68 -0.72
N ASP A 235 -36.55 -12.63 -1.63
CA ASP A 235 -37.88 -13.23 -1.80
C ASP A 235 -38.08 -14.48 -0.91
N GLY A 236 -37.19 -14.70 0.07
CA GLY A 236 -37.17 -15.87 0.93
C GLY A 236 -36.59 -17.13 0.26
N GLY A 237 -36.35 -18.17 1.05
CA GLY A 237 -35.80 -19.45 0.55
C GLY A 237 -34.26 -19.52 0.47
N CYS A 238 -33.56 -18.42 0.75
CA CYS A 238 -32.11 -18.40 0.93
C CYS A 238 -31.71 -18.55 2.40
N SER A 239 -30.41 -18.72 2.65
CA SER A 239 -29.87 -18.78 4.02
C SER A 239 -30.09 -17.47 4.80
N TYR A 240 -29.98 -16.32 4.12
CA TYR A 240 -30.13 -14.99 4.70
C TYR A 240 -30.88 -14.02 3.78
N GLU A 241 -31.47 -12.97 4.37
CA GLU A 241 -32.12 -11.88 3.63
C GLU A 241 -31.18 -10.71 3.34
N THR A 242 -30.16 -10.52 4.17
CA THR A 242 -29.15 -9.44 4.04
C THR A 242 -27.75 -9.99 3.81
N VAL A 243 -26.92 -9.21 3.13
CA VAL A 243 -25.51 -9.56 2.90
C VAL A 243 -24.74 -9.49 4.21
N GLN A 244 -25.03 -8.52 5.08
CA GLN A 244 -24.36 -8.39 6.38
C GLN A 244 -24.59 -9.61 7.27
N ASP A 245 -25.80 -10.18 7.31
CA ASP A 245 -26.07 -11.38 8.13
C ASP A 245 -25.28 -12.60 7.63
N ALA A 246 -25.14 -12.76 6.31
CA ALA A 246 -24.30 -13.80 5.74
C ALA A 246 -22.81 -13.61 6.08
N VAL A 247 -22.32 -12.36 6.11
CA VAL A 247 -20.96 -12.05 6.58
C VAL A 247 -20.79 -12.37 8.06
N ASN A 248 -21.77 -12.03 8.89
CA ASN A 248 -21.74 -12.30 10.33
C ASN A 248 -21.64 -13.80 10.63
N ALA A 249 -22.27 -14.64 9.79
CA ALA A 249 -22.26 -16.08 9.89
C ALA A 249 -20.95 -16.75 9.44
N ALA A 250 -20.10 -16.06 8.66
CA ALA A 250 -18.82 -16.60 8.23
C ALA A 250 -17.92 -16.90 9.45
N PRO A 251 -17.19 -18.03 9.49
CA PRO A 251 -16.28 -18.31 10.60
C PRO A 251 -15.15 -17.29 10.73
N ASP A 252 -14.81 -16.91 11.97
CA ASP A 252 -13.64 -16.06 12.24
C ASP A 252 -12.34 -16.82 11.97
N TYR A 253 -11.34 -16.10 11.47
CA TYR A 253 -9.97 -16.57 11.24
C TYR A 253 -9.89 -17.85 10.41
N LEU A 254 -10.71 -17.94 9.36
CA LEU A 254 -10.74 -19.10 8.48
C LEU A 254 -9.32 -19.38 7.92
N ARG A 255 -8.89 -20.65 8.06
CA ARG A 255 -7.52 -21.07 7.72
C ARG A 255 -7.22 -20.86 6.23
N GLU A 256 -5.95 -20.62 5.93
CA GLU A 256 -5.44 -20.52 4.55
C GLU A 256 -5.89 -21.73 3.70
N GLY A 257 -6.25 -21.47 2.45
CA GLY A 257 -6.78 -22.47 1.51
C GLY A 257 -8.27 -22.82 1.68
N LYS A 258 -8.93 -22.35 2.75
CA LYS A 258 -10.39 -22.42 2.89
C LYS A 258 -11.04 -21.09 2.53
N ARG A 259 -12.26 -21.14 2.03
CA ARG A 259 -13.09 -19.98 1.69
C ARG A 259 -14.46 -20.13 2.32
N PHE A 260 -15.11 -19.00 2.62
CA PHE A 260 -16.52 -18.95 2.96
C PHE A 260 -17.24 -18.16 1.86
N VAL A 261 -17.99 -18.87 1.04
CA VAL A 261 -18.59 -18.35 -0.19
C VAL A 261 -20.03 -17.95 0.05
N ILE A 262 -20.31 -16.66 -0.12
CA ILE A 262 -21.63 -16.06 -0.01
C ILE A 262 -22.16 -15.82 -1.43
N GLY A 263 -23.16 -16.61 -1.83
CA GLY A 263 -23.88 -16.41 -3.08
C GLY A 263 -25.00 -15.38 -2.92
N ILE A 264 -24.86 -14.23 -3.57
CA ILE A 264 -25.77 -13.10 -3.47
C ILE A 264 -26.61 -13.04 -4.74
N GLN A 265 -27.88 -13.44 -4.64
CA GLN A 265 -28.76 -13.50 -5.81
C GLN A 265 -29.08 -12.11 -6.38
N THR A 266 -29.69 -12.09 -7.56
CA THR A 266 -30.18 -10.90 -8.23
C THR A 266 -31.08 -10.08 -7.29
N GLY A 267 -30.81 -8.79 -7.20
CA GLY A 267 -31.54 -7.88 -6.31
C GLY A 267 -30.74 -6.63 -5.97
N VAL A 268 -31.45 -5.63 -5.41
CA VAL A 268 -30.84 -4.37 -4.93
C VAL A 268 -30.83 -4.33 -3.41
N TYR A 269 -29.70 -4.63 -2.80
CA TYR A 269 -29.49 -4.68 -1.35
C TYR A 269 -29.07 -3.30 -0.84
N ASN A 270 -30.01 -2.57 -0.21
CA ASN A 270 -29.74 -1.25 0.36
C ASN A 270 -29.26 -1.40 1.81
N GLU A 271 -27.97 -1.64 1.96
CA GLU A 271 -27.33 -1.92 3.24
C GLU A 271 -25.87 -1.48 3.23
N THR A 272 -25.33 -1.22 4.42
CA THR A 272 -23.89 -0.97 4.62
C THR A 272 -23.25 -2.26 5.09
N VAL A 273 -22.34 -2.82 4.28
CA VAL A 273 -21.69 -4.11 4.57
C VAL A 273 -20.28 -3.90 5.09
N ARG A 274 -19.92 -4.59 6.16
CA ARG A 274 -18.59 -4.61 6.77
C ARG A 274 -18.13 -6.06 6.85
N VAL A 275 -16.99 -6.35 6.21
CA VAL A 275 -16.24 -7.60 6.37
C VAL A 275 -15.11 -7.32 7.35
N PRO A 276 -15.29 -7.58 8.65
CA PRO A 276 -14.35 -7.16 9.68
C PRO A 276 -13.06 -7.98 9.61
N PHE A 277 -12.07 -7.56 10.39
CA PHE A 277 -10.71 -8.07 10.39
C PHE A 277 -10.63 -9.60 10.58
N GLU A 278 -11.52 -10.13 11.42
CA GLU A 278 -11.62 -11.55 11.77
C GLU A 278 -12.12 -12.39 10.59
N LYS A 279 -12.95 -11.83 9.69
CA LYS A 279 -13.61 -12.57 8.60
C LYS A 279 -12.69 -12.72 7.38
N LYS A 280 -11.69 -13.58 7.51
CA LYS A 280 -10.73 -13.89 6.44
C LYS A 280 -11.32 -14.83 5.37
N ASN A 281 -10.83 -14.71 4.14
CA ASN A 281 -11.18 -15.56 3.00
C ASN A 281 -12.69 -15.63 2.68
N VAL A 282 -13.41 -14.53 2.93
CA VAL A 282 -14.81 -14.37 2.52
C VAL A 282 -14.88 -14.09 1.03
N VAL A 283 -15.81 -14.74 0.33
CA VAL A 283 -16.04 -14.55 -1.10
C VAL A 283 -17.48 -14.10 -1.33
N PHE A 284 -17.66 -13.02 -2.10
CA PHE A 284 -18.97 -12.61 -2.61
C PHE A 284 -19.12 -13.05 -4.07
N LEU A 285 -20.13 -13.84 -4.37
CA LEU A 285 -20.50 -14.23 -5.74
C LEU A 285 -21.88 -13.69 -6.06
N GLY A 286 -21.99 -12.74 -6.99
CA GLY A 286 -23.26 -12.25 -7.51
C GLY A 286 -23.67 -12.90 -8.82
N ASP A 287 -24.92 -12.66 -9.23
CA ASP A 287 -25.48 -13.18 -10.50
C ASP A 287 -25.06 -12.37 -11.74
N GLY A 288 -24.29 -11.30 -11.55
CA GLY A 288 -23.74 -10.43 -12.60
C GLY A 288 -23.80 -8.94 -12.25
N MET A 289 -22.87 -8.16 -12.83
CA MET A 289 -22.90 -6.69 -12.78
C MET A 289 -24.28 -6.16 -13.21
N GLY A 290 -24.82 -5.21 -12.45
CA GLY A 290 -26.15 -4.61 -12.67
C GLY A 290 -27.33 -5.49 -12.25
N LYS A 291 -27.14 -6.79 -11.96
CA LYS A 291 -28.19 -7.69 -11.47
C LYS A 291 -28.16 -7.81 -9.94
N THR A 292 -26.99 -8.08 -9.38
CA THR A 292 -26.76 -8.09 -7.94
C THR A 292 -26.11 -6.77 -7.55
N VAL A 293 -26.84 -5.91 -6.82
CA VAL A 293 -26.39 -4.55 -6.49
C VAL A 293 -26.42 -4.34 -4.98
N ILE A 294 -25.29 -4.00 -4.37
CA ILE A 294 -25.21 -3.52 -2.99
C ILE A 294 -25.08 -2.00 -3.03
N THR A 295 -26.02 -1.28 -2.41
CA THR A 295 -26.15 0.18 -2.55
C THR A 295 -26.24 0.87 -1.19
N GLY A 296 -25.70 2.09 -1.10
CA GLY A 296 -25.73 2.95 0.07
C GLY A 296 -25.59 4.42 -0.32
N SER A 297 -25.57 5.34 0.65
CA SER A 297 -25.49 6.79 0.37
C SER A 297 -24.78 7.59 1.47
N LEU A 298 -23.95 6.93 2.29
CA LEU A 298 -23.16 7.61 3.32
C LEU A 298 -22.12 8.52 2.66
N ASN A 299 -21.90 9.69 3.24
CA ASN A 299 -20.98 10.71 2.72
C ASN A 299 -20.50 11.62 3.84
N VAL A 300 -19.41 12.34 3.61
CA VAL A 300 -18.78 13.20 4.63
C VAL A 300 -19.59 14.43 5.04
N GLY A 301 -20.63 14.78 4.29
CA GLY A 301 -21.57 15.85 4.67
C GLY A 301 -22.48 15.45 5.84
N LEU A 302 -22.55 14.16 6.17
CA LEU A 302 -23.32 13.65 7.31
C LEU A 302 -22.49 13.71 8.60
N GLU A 303 -23.14 14.06 9.70
CA GLU A 303 -22.51 14.11 11.01
C GLU A 303 -21.87 12.76 11.36
N GLY A 304 -20.59 12.78 11.74
CA GLY A 304 -19.86 11.59 12.15
C GLY A 304 -19.46 10.63 11.03
N VAL A 305 -19.65 10.98 9.76
CA VAL A 305 -19.20 10.16 8.64
C VAL A 305 -17.88 10.69 8.10
N SER A 306 -16.84 9.87 8.19
CA SER A 306 -15.57 10.12 7.51
C SER A 306 -15.58 9.49 6.12
N THR A 307 -14.66 9.88 5.24
CA THR A 307 -14.45 9.20 3.94
C THR A 307 -14.29 7.69 4.15
N TYR A 308 -13.51 7.28 5.15
CA TYR A 308 -13.27 5.87 5.47
C TYR A 308 -14.55 5.11 5.86
N ASN A 309 -15.43 5.73 6.66
CA ASN A 309 -16.69 5.13 7.10
C ASN A 309 -17.85 5.30 6.11
N SER A 310 -17.69 6.13 5.08
CA SER A 310 -18.71 6.34 4.04
C SER A 310 -18.89 5.16 3.08
N ALA A 311 -17.97 4.18 3.11
CA ALA A 311 -18.00 3.03 2.23
C ALA A 311 -19.33 2.26 2.31
N THR A 312 -20.01 2.03 1.17
CA THR A 312 -21.15 1.10 1.11
C THR A 312 -20.70 -0.29 1.53
N VAL A 313 -19.61 -0.79 0.95
CA VAL A 313 -18.95 -2.04 1.36
C VAL A 313 -17.51 -1.76 1.80
N GLY A 314 -17.20 -2.11 3.05
CA GLY A 314 -15.87 -1.95 3.64
C GLY A 314 -15.29 -3.30 4.04
N VAL A 315 -14.13 -3.64 3.49
CA VAL A 315 -13.48 -4.94 3.69
C VAL A 315 -12.15 -4.77 4.41
N VAL A 316 -11.96 -5.54 5.47
CA VAL A 316 -10.72 -5.57 6.26
C VAL A 316 -10.13 -6.98 6.30
N GLY A 317 -10.95 -8.03 6.41
CA GLY A 317 -10.48 -9.42 6.47
C GLY A 317 -9.69 -9.83 5.22
N ASP A 318 -8.48 -10.37 5.43
CA ASP A 318 -7.54 -10.78 4.36
C ASP A 318 -8.09 -11.86 3.43
N GLY A 319 -7.65 -11.86 2.16
CA GLY A 319 -8.01 -12.87 1.16
C GLY A 319 -9.43 -12.73 0.61
N PHE A 320 -10.01 -11.52 0.69
CA PHE A 320 -11.36 -11.27 0.21
C PHE A 320 -11.46 -11.44 -1.31
N MET A 321 -12.55 -12.05 -1.78
CA MET A 321 -12.85 -12.12 -3.21
C MET A 321 -14.25 -11.63 -3.52
N ALA A 322 -14.43 -11.02 -4.69
CA ALA A 322 -15.74 -10.63 -5.18
C ALA A 322 -15.82 -10.87 -6.69
N SER A 323 -16.94 -11.44 -7.16
CA SER A 323 -17.21 -11.56 -8.58
C SER A 323 -18.69 -11.42 -8.93
N GLY A 324 -18.97 -10.73 -10.04
CA GLY A 324 -20.32 -10.67 -10.60
C GLY A 324 -21.31 -9.80 -9.82
N LEU A 325 -20.89 -8.66 -9.26
CA LEU A 325 -21.82 -7.74 -8.58
C LEU A 325 -21.46 -6.27 -8.79
N THR A 326 -22.43 -5.41 -8.50
CA THR A 326 -22.26 -3.95 -8.45
C THR A 326 -22.25 -3.48 -6.99
N ILE A 327 -21.30 -2.61 -6.64
CA ILE A 327 -21.24 -1.90 -5.37
C ILE A 327 -21.36 -0.41 -5.66
N GLU A 328 -22.33 0.26 -5.06
CA GLU A 328 -22.69 1.63 -5.41
C GLU A 328 -22.84 2.54 -4.17
N ASN A 329 -22.39 3.79 -4.31
CA ASN A 329 -22.76 4.88 -3.41
C ASN A 329 -23.53 5.97 -4.17
N LYS A 330 -24.81 6.16 -3.80
CA LYS A 330 -25.77 7.08 -4.41
C LYS A 330 -25.84 8.46 -3.74
N ALA A 331 -24.90 8.83 -2.88
CA ALA A 331 -24.94 10.13 -2.20
C ALA A 331 -24.96 11.32 -3.18
N GLY A 332 -24.37 11.16 -4.37
CA GLY A 332 -24.38 12.14 -5.43
C GLY A 332 -23.23 13.17 -5.35
N PRO A 333 -23.12 14.05 -6.35
CA PRO A 333 -21.94 14.91 -6.54
C PRO A 333 -21.85 16.11 -5.58
N ASN A 334 -22.94 16.46 -4.89
CA ASN A 334 -22.96 17.49 -3.84
C ASN A 334 -22.54 16.96 -2.46
N ALA A 335 -22.40 15.65 -2.33
CA ALA A 335 -22.10 14.99 -1.06
C ALA A 335 -20.61 15.00 -0.71
N HIS A 336 -19.78 15.55 -1.59
CA HIS A 336 -18.32 15.41 -1.56
C HIS A 336 -17.92 13.92 -1.52
N GLN A 337 -16.94 13.54 -0.69
CA GLN A 337 -16.45 12.16 -0.61
C GLN A 337 -17.55 11.18 -0.18
N ALA A 338 -17.78 10.16 -1.00
CA ALA A 338 -18.78 9.12 -0.78
C ALA A 338 -18.33 7.79 -1.41
N VAL A 339 -17.76 6.91 -0.59
CA VAL A 339 -17.10 5.69 -1.06
C VAL A 339 -18.11 4.59 -1.38
N ALA A 340 -17.98 3.94 -2.54
CA ALA A 340 -18.74 2.73 -2.86
C ALA A 340 -18.06 1.51 -2.24
N PHE A 341 -16.77 1.31 -2.53
CA PHE A 341 -16.00 0.18 -2.02
C PHE A 341 -14.69 0.63 -1.38
N ARG A 342 -14.38 0.09 -0.20
CA ARG A 342 -13.11 0.26 0.50
C ARG A 342 -12.49 -1.10 0.78
N SER A 343 -11.22 -1.28 0.39
CA SER A 343 -10.43 -2.47 0.74
C SER A 343 -9.17 -2.13 1.53
N VAL A 344 -9.08 -2.74 2.70
CA VAL A 344 -7.91 -2.81 3.62
C VAL A 344 -7.39 -4.25 3.70
N SER A 345 -7.93 -5.15 2.88
CA SER A 345 -7.63 -6.58 2.85
C SER A 345 -6.43 -6.87 1.95
N ASP A 346 -5.43 -7.59 2.47
CA ASP A 346 -4.33 -8.09 1.66
C ASP A 346 -4.79 -9.24 0.77
N GLN A 347 -4.25 -9.32 -0.44
CA GLN A 347 -4.55 -10.36 -1.42
C GLN A 347 -6.04 -10.37 -1.83
N SER A 348 -6.63 -9.18 -1.96
CA SER A 348 -8.00 -9.02 -2.46
C SER A 348 -8.08 -9.29 -3.97
N ILE A 349 -9.09 -10.05 -4.42
CA ILE A 349 -9.37 -10.31 -5.84
C ILE A 349 -10.79 -9.85 -6.19
N LEU A 350 -10.91 -8.92 -7.12
CA LEU A 350 -12.19 -8.40 -7.60
C LEU A 350 -12.26 -8.60 -9.10
N GLU A 351 -13.15 -9.47 -9.56
CA GLU A 351 -13.26 -9.84 -10.97
C GLU A 351 -14.69 -9.64 -11.47
N ASN A 352 -14.89 -9.02 -12.63
CA ASN A 352 -16.26 -8.76 -13.15
C ASN A 352 -17.16 -8.03 -12.13
N CYS A 353 -16.59 -7.06 -11.40
CA CYS A 353 -17.31 -6.21 -10.47
C CYS A 353 -17.50 -4.80 -11.03
N GLU A 354 -18.58 -4.15 -10.63
CA GLU A 354 -18.84 -2.74 -10.96
C GLU A 354 -18.83 -1.88 -9.70
N PHE A 355 -18.12 -0.75 -9.73
CA PHE A 355 -18.06 0.24 -8.65
C PHE A 355 -18.60 1.56 -9.15
N LEU A 356 -19.71 2.00 -8.57
CA LEU A 356 -20.43 3.19 -9.01
C LEU A 356 -20.44 4.26 -7.91
N GLY A 357 -19.98 5.46 -8.23
CA GLY A 357 -20.06 6.60 -7.34
C GLY A 357 -19.75 7.92 -8.04
N ASN A 358 -19.40 8.92 -7.23
CA ASN A 358 -18.89 10.21 -7.68
C ASN A 358 -17.48 10.40 -7.14
N GLN A 359 -17.31 11.35 -6.22
CA GLN A 359 -16.02 11.61 -5.59
C GLN A 359 -15.65 10.47 -4.65
N ASP A 360 -14.41 9.99 -4.74
CA ASP A 360 -13.84 8.93 -3.89
C ASP A 360 -14.55 7.56 -4.04
N THR A 361 -14.97 7.17 -5.25
CA THR A 361 -15.75 5.93 -5.49
C THR A 361 -15.06 4.65 -4.98
N LEU A 362 -13.80 4.44 -5.34
CA LEU A 362 -13.02 3.25 -5.01
C LEU A 362 -11.84 3.62 -4.10
N TYR A 363 -11.94 3.25 -2.83
CA TYR A 363 -10.88 3.41 -1.85
C TYR A 363 -10.02 2.15 -1.77
N ALA A 364 -9.02 2.06 -2.65
CA ALA A 364 -7.97 1.06 -2.62
C ALA A 364 -6.96 1.42 -1.52
N HIS A 365 -7.35 1.19 -0.26
CA HIS A 365 -6.76 1.84 0.90
C HIS A 365 -5.31 1.40 1.17
N SER A 366 -5.06 0.09 1.27
CA SER A 366 -3.76 -0.46 1.63
C SER A 366 -3.61 -1.90 1.12
N LEU A 367 -2.37 -2.42 1.17
CA LEU A 367 -2.02 -3.83 0.87
C LEU A 367 -2.23 -4.21 -0.61
N ARG A 368 -2.10 -5.50 -0.95
CA ARG A 368 -2.10 -5.97 -2.35
C ARG A 368 -3.51 -6.28 -2.82
N GLN A 369 -3.88 -5.75 -4.00
CA GLN A 369 -5.23 -5.88 -4.53
C GLN A 369 -5.19 -6.06 -6.05
N TYR A 370 -6.02 -6.96 -6.57
CA TYR A 370 -6.13 -7.25 -7.99
C TYR A 370 -7.57 -7.03 -8.48
N TYR A 371 -7.72 -6.16 -9.47
CA TYR A 371 -8.98 -5.81 -10.10
C TYR A 371 -8.93 -6.23 -11.56
N LYS A 372 -9.80 -7.14 -11.98
CA LYS A 372 -9.78 -7.72 -13.33
C LYS A 372 -11.14 -7.61 -13.99
N SER A 373 -11.19 -7.10 -15.22
CA SER A 373 -12.45 -6.98 -15.98
C SER A 373 -13.53 -6.20 -15.20
N CYS A 374 -13.12 -5.26 -14.36
CA CYS A 374 -14.03 -4.46 -13.54
C CYS A 374 -14.47 -3.20 -14.29
N ARG A 375 -15.65 -2.69 -13.92
CA ARG A 375 -16.10 -1.36 -14.33
C ARG A 375 -16.04 -0.41 -13.14
N ILE A 376 -15.35 0.72 -13.28
CA ILE A 376 -15.20 1.72 -12.21
C ILE A 376 -15.68 3.06 -12.73
N GLN A 377 -16.61 3.71 -12.03
CA GLN A 377 -17.21 4.97 -12.47
C GLN A 377 -17.17 6.04 -11.38
N GLY A 378 -16.68 7.23 -11.70
CA GLY A 378 -16.69 8.38 -10.80
C GLY A 378 -16.21 9.68 -11.45
N ASN A 379 -15.86 10.69 -10.65
CA ASN A 379 -15.42 12.00 -11.16
C ASN A 379 -14.13 12.53 -10.52
N VAL A 380 -14.16 12.93 -9.25
CA VAL A 380 -13.01 13.49 -8.54
C VAL A 380 -12.35 12.39 -7.71
N ASP A 381 -11.06 12.17 -7.93
CA ASP A 381 -10.21 11.24 -7.15
C ASP A 381 -10.84 9.85 -6.98
N PHE A 382 -11.56 9.37 -8.00
CA PHE A 382 -12.50 8.28 -7.79
C PHE A 382 -11.82 6.90 -7.69
N ILE A 383 -10.52 6.81 -7.93
CA ILE A 383 -9.65 5.69 -7.54
C ILE A 383 -8.51 6.24 -6.67
N PHE A 384 -8.53 5.99 -5.36
CA PHE A 384 -7.59 6.60 -4.42
C PHE A 384 -7.17 5.67 -3.29
N GLY A 385 -6.08 6.03 -2.62
CA GLY A 385 -5.52 5.27 -1.50
C GLY A 385 -4.03 4.94 -1.67
N ASN A 386 -3.53 4.03 -0.83
CA ASN A 386 -2.11 3.67 -0.73
C ASN A 386 -1.89 2.15 -0.78
N SER A 387 -2.75 1.40 -1.47
CA SER A 387 -2.53 0.00 -1.79
C SER A 387 -1.47 -0.19 -2.88
N ALA A 388 -0.99 -1.43 -3.01
CA ALA A 388 -0.40 -1.93 -4.25
C ALA A 388 -1.55 -2.55 -5.06
N SER A 389 -2.17 -1.77 -5.94
CA SER A 389 -3.31 -2.22 -6.73
C SER A 389 -2.96 -2.37 -8.20
N PHE A 390 -3.40 -3.48 -8.76
CA PHE A 390 -3.23 -3.82 -10.16
C PHE A 390 -4.60 -3.94 -10.82
N PHE A 391 -4.86 -3.09 -11.82
CA PHE A 391 -6.07 -3.03 -12.60
C PHE A 391 -5.78 -3.58 -13.99
N GLN A 392 -6.40 -4.71 -14.34
CA GLN A 392 -6.20 -5.40 -15.60
C GLN A 392 -7.53 -5.50 -16.35
N ASP A 393 -7.54 -5.12 -17.63
CA ASP A 393 -8.70 -5.24 -18.52
C ASP A 393 -9.95 -4.48 -18.01
N CYS A 394 -9.76 -3.43 -17.22
CA CYS A 394 -10.87 -2.67 -16.62
C CYS A 394 -11.42 -1.58 -17.54
N LEU A 395 -12.70 -1.26 -17.36
CA LEU A 395 -13.35 -0.09 -17.95
C LEU A 395 -13.50 1.01 -16.90
N ILE A 396 -12.94 2.18 -17.18
CA ILE A 396 -12.89 3.31 -16.25
C ILE A 396 -13.67 4.46 -16.86
N PHE A 397 -14.77 4.84 -16.20
CA PHE A 397 -15.72 5.81 -16.71
C PHE A 397 -15.77 7.10 -15.89
N LEU A 398 -15.56 8.23 -16.54
CA LEU A 398 -15.85 9.53 -15.96
C LEU A 398 -17.36 9.82 -16.03
N SER A 399 -17.94 10.18 -14.90
CA SER A 399 -19.36 10.54 -14.75
C SER A 399 -19.51 12.05 -14.53
N PRO A 400 -20.66 12.64 -14.94
CA PRO A 400 -20.90 14.06 -14.71
C PRO A 400 -21.03 14.38 -13.23
N ARG A 401 -20.38 15.45 -12.78
CA ARG A 401 -20.69 16.11 -11.51
C ARG A 401 -21.98 16.91 -11.70
N GLN A 402 -23.13 16.26 -11.50
CA GLN A 402 -24.51 16.73 -11.77
C GLN A 402 -24.94 18.11 -11.21
N VAL A 403 -24.05 18.87 -10.57
CA VAL A 403 -24.34 20.15 -9.90
C VAL A 403 -24.48 21.31 -10.89
N ASP A 404 -23.56 21.38 -11.86
CA ASP A 404 -23.53 22.43 -12.90
C ASP A 404 -22.80 21.90 -14.16
N PRO A 405 -23.28 20.80 -14.78
CA PRO A 405 -22.53 20.11 -15.83
C PRO A 405 -22.19 21.01 -17.03
N GLU A 406 -23.03 22.01 -17.33
CA GLU A 406 -22.80 22.96 -18.43
C GLU A 406 -21.66 23.95 -18.18
N LYS A 407 -21.29 24.21 -16.91
CA LYS A 407 -20.17 25.09 -16.55
C LYS A 407 -18.81 24.40 -16.68
N GLY A 408 -18.81 23.10 -16.98
CA GLY A 408 -17.62 22.27 -17.00
C GLY A 408 -17.18 21.81 -15.62
N GLU A 409 -16.21 20.90 -15.63
CA GLU A 409 -15.73 20.23 -14.43
C GLU A 409 -14.28 19.82 -14.59
N THR A 410 -13.57 19.71 -13.46
CA THR A 410 -12.22 19.17 -13.39
C THR A 410 -12.24 17.87 -12.63
N ASN A 411 -11.88 16.79 -13.32
CA ASN A 411 -11.94 15.42 -12.82
C ASN A 411 -10.56 14.77 -12.83
N THR A 412 -10.36 13.85 -11.93
CA THR A 412 -9.11 13.12 -11.72
C THR A 412 -9.42 11.64 -11.55
N VAL A 413 -8.85 10.81 -12.42
CA VAL A 413 -9.06 9.35 -12.34
C VAL A 413 -8.43 8.80 -11.06
N THR A 414 -7.18 9.19 -10.77
CA THR A 414 -6.47 8.71 -9.59
C THR A 414 -6.03 9.79 -8.61
N SER A 415 -5.95 9.39 -7.34
CA SER A 415 -5.33 10.16 -6.26
C SER A 415 -4.54 9.23 -5.35
N GLN A 416 -3.35 8.81 -5.80
CA GLN A 416 -2.55 7.82 -5.09
C GLN A 416 -1.75 8.46 -3.94
N GLY A 417 -1.74 7.78 -2.79
CA GLY A 417 -1.28 8.29 -1.50
C GLY A 417 -0.01 7.64 -0.92
N ARG A 418 0.97 7.23 -1.74
CA ARG A 418 2.27 6.76 -1.25
C ARG A 418 3.05 7.91 -0.63
N MET A 419 3.45 7.73 0.62
CA MET A 419 4.01 8.78 1.48
C MET A 419 5.48 8.56 1.85
N ASP A 420 6.00 7.37 1.57
CA ASP A 420 7.38 7.01 1.87
C ASP A 420 7.98 6.25 0.67
N PRO A 421 9.22 6.57 0.25
CA PRO A 421 9.84 5.92 -0.91
C PRO A 421 10.07 4.41 -0.70
N ALA A 422 10.13 3.96 0.56
CA ALA A 422 10.30 2.56 0.91
C ALA A 422 9.02 1.73 0.73
N GLN A 423 7.85 2.38 0.61
CA GLN A 423 6.58 1.69 0.42
C GLN A 423 6.50 1.06 -0.98
N SER A 424 6.13 -0.22 -1.03
CA SER A 424 5.96 -0.98 -2.27
C SER A 424 4.59 -0.75 -2.94
N THR A 425 3.97 0.41 -2.75
CA THR A 425 2.55 0.69 -3.10
C THR A 425 2.42 1.56 -4.36
N GLY A 426 1.23 1.61 -4.96
CA GLY A 426 0.99 2.26 -6.25
C GLY A 426 -0.13 1.62 -7.04
N PHE A 427 -0.55 2.32 -8.09
CA PHE A 427 -1.59 1.85 -9.00
C PHE A 427 -0.98 1.55 -10.36
N VAL A 428 -1.21 0.33 -10.84
CA VAL A 428 -0.85 -0.10 -12.19
C VAL A 428 -2.13 -0.36 -12.96
N PHE A 429 -2.30 0.32 -14.09
CA PHE A 429 -3.37 0.07 -15.04
C PHE A 429 -2.79 -0.59 -16.28
N GLN A 430 -3.23 -1.81 -16.58
CA GLN A 430 -2.79 -2.58 -17.72
C GLN A 430 -3.99 -2.91 -18.61
N ASN A 431 -3.90 -2.56 -19.89
CA ASN A 431 -4.94 -2.86 -20.89
C ASN A 431 -6.35 -2.35 -20.48
N CYS A 432 -6.39 -1.27 -19.71
CA CYS A 432 -7.64 -0.63 -19.30
C CYS A 432 -8.13 0.35 -20.39
N THR A 433 -9.42 0.66 -20.38
CA THR A 433 -9.99 1.74 -21.21
C THR A 433 -10.50 2.86 -20.33
N ILE A 434 -10.07 4.09 -20.59
CA ILE A 434 -10.49 5.30 -19.89
C ILE A 434 -11.38 6.11 -20.83
N ASN A 435 -12.66 6.23 -20.48
CA ASN A 435 -13.68 6.93 -21.28
C ASN A 435 -14.69 7.66 -20.36
N GLY A 436 -15.63 8.42 -20.94
CA GLY A 436 -16.76 8.99 -20.24
C GLY A 436 -17.96 8.06 -20.32
N THR A 437 -18.85 8.15 -19.33
CA THR A 437 -20.23 7.65 -19.50
C THR A 437 -20.89 8.34 -20.71
N ASP A 438 -21.95 7.75 -21.27
CA ASP A 438 -22.66 8.37 -22.39
C ASP A 438 -23.12 9.81 -22.08
N ALA A 439 -23.62 10.02 -20.86
CA ALA A 439 -23.99 11.34 -20.36
C ALA A 439 -22.80 12.30 -20.32
N TYR A 440 -21.65 11.86 -19.80
CA TYR A 440 -20.42 12.67 -19.77
C TYR A 440 -19.91 12.99 -21.18
N ASN A 441 -19.92 12.01 -22.08
CA ASN A 441 -19.48 12.19 -23.46
C ASN A 441 -20.35 13.19 -24.22
N ALA A 442 -21.65 13.23 -23.95
CA ALA A 442 -22.55 14.25 -24.50
C ALA A 442 -22.14 15.66 -24.03
N LEU A 443 -21.88 15.83 -22.73
CA LEU A 443 -21.42 17.11 -22.16
C LEU A 443 -20.06 17.54 -22.72
N TYR A 444 -19.08 16.63 -22.69
CA TYR A 444 -17.75 16.87 -23.24
C TYR A 444 -17.83 17.31 -24.70
N LYS A 445 -18.62 16.63 -25.55
CA LYS A 445 -18.78 17.00 -26.97
C LYS A 445 -19.44 18.37 -27.15
N SER A 446 -20.32 18.78 -26.25
CA SER A 446 -21.01 20.07 -26.33
C SER A 446 -20.05 21.25 -26.07
N ASN A 447 -19.10 21.11 -25.15
CA ASN A 447 -18.10 22.13 -24.86
C ASN A 447 -16.80 21.53 -24.27
N PRO A 448 -15.90 20.97 -25.11
CA PRO A 448 -14.67 20.32 -24.63
C PRO A 448 -13.73 21.25 -23.84
N SER A 449 -13.87 22.57 -24.00
CA SER A 449 -12.96 23.55 -23.41
C SER A 449 -13.10 23.66 -21.89
N VAL A 450 -14.28 23.38 -21.34
CA VAL A 450 -14.61 23.52 -19.90
C VAL A 450 -14.55 22.19 -19.14
N HIS A 451 -14.52 21.05 -19.84
CA HIS A 451 -14.39 19.72 -19.24
C HIS A 451 -12.93 19.27 -19.25
N LYS A 452 -12.29 19.27 -18.08
CA LYS A 452 -10.89 18.88 -17.90
C LYS A 452 -10.80 17.56 -17.15
N ASN A 453 -10.16 16.57 -17.78
CA ASN A 453 -9.98 15.25 -17.18
C ASN A 453 -8.50 14.91 -17.14
N TYR A 454 -8.04 14.45 -15.98
CA TYR A 454 -6.65 14.09 -15.75
C TYR A 454 -6.56 12.63 -15.30
N LEU A 455 -5.47 11.97 -15.68
CA LEU A 455 -5.12 10.61 -15.25
C LEU A 455 -4.96 10.54 -13.73
N GLY A 456 -4.50 11.61 -13.09
CA GLY A 456 -4.49 11.70 -11.62
C GLY A 456 -3.79 12.95 -11.07
N ARG A 457 -3.70 13.00 -9.74
CA ARG A 457 -2.98 14.03 -8.96
C ARG A 457 -2.36 13.47 -7.66
N PRO A 458 -1.24 14.03 -7.17
CA PRO A 458 -0.46 13.41 -6.12
C PRO A 458 -0.98 13.74 -4.72
N TRP A 459 -1.83 12.87 -4.16
CA TRP A 459 -2.32 13.04 -2.78
C TRP A 459 -1.18 13.05 -1.74
N LYS A 460 -0.09 12.34 -2.02
CA LYS A 460 1.09 12.25 -1.13
C LYS A 460 2.39 12.37 -1.92
N GLU A 461 3.45 12.70 -1.19
CA GLU A 461 4.76 13.13 -1.71
C GLU A 461 5.38 12.15 -2.71
N TYR A 462 5.20 10.83 -2.52
CA TYR A 462 5.78 9.80 -3.37
C TYR A 462 4.73 9.14 -4.27
N SER A 463 3.68 9.87 -4.64
CA SER A 463 2.54 9.32 -5.39
C SER A 463 3.01 8.50 -6.59
N ARG A 464 2.44 7.30 -6.80
CA ARG A 464 2.86 6.39 -7.88
C ARG A 464 1.66 5.83 -8.64
N THR A 465 1.58 6.11 -9.93
CA THR A 465 0.52 5.62 -10.82
C THR A 465 1.08 5.41 -12.22
N VAL A 466 0.76 4.28 -12.85
CA VAL A 466 1.20 3.98 -14.22
C VAL A 466 0.07 3.45 -15.10
N PHE A 467 0.08 3.83 -16.37
CA PHE A 467 -0.84 3.35 -17.41
C PHE A 467 -0.05 2.69 -18.55
N ILE A 468 -0.28 1.39 -18.77
CA ILE A 468 0.46 0.55 -19.70
C ILE A 468 -0.54 -0.09 -20.68
N HIS A 469 -0.33 0.09 -21.98
CA HIS A 469 -1.19 -0.44 -23.05
C HIS A 469 -2.68 -0.06 -22.91
N CYS A 470 -2.98 1.06 -22.24
CA CYS A 470 -4.35 1.50 -22.02
C CYS A 470 -4.90 2.24 -23.24
N THR A 471 -6.22 2.23 -23.40
CA THR A 471 -6.92 3.10 -24.36
C THR A 471 -7.36 4.37 -23.63
N LEU A 472 -6.78 5.51 -23.98
CA LEU A 472 -7.12 6.83 -23.46
C LEU A 472 -7.95 7.57 -24.50
N GLU A 473 -9.24 7.75 -24.23
CA GLU A 473 -10.16 8.45 -25.13
C GLU A 473 -9.91 9.97 -25.15
N ALA A 474 -10.50 10.66 -26.14
CA ALA A 474 -10.24 12.07 -26.44
C ALA A 474 -10.48 13.04 -25.27
N LEU A 475 -11.26 12.63 -24.27
CA LEU A 475 -11.61 13.46 -23.11
C LEU A 475 -10.44 13.74 -22.17
N ILE A 476 -9.34 12.98 -22.26
CA ILE A 476 -8.16 13.18 -21.41
C ILE A 476 -7.42 14.44 -21.87
N THR A 477 -7.21 15.34 -20.92
CA THR A 477 -6.53 16.63 -21.14
C THR A 477 -5.08 16.37 -21.58
N SER A 478 -4.56 17.18 -22.51
CA SER A 478 -3.21 17.02 -23.07
C SER A 478 -2.10 16.99 -22.03
N ASP A 479 -2.27 17.74 -20.95
CA ASP A 479 -1.35 17.85 -19.82
C ASP A 479 -1.21 16.50 -19.09
N GLY A 480 -2.24 15.65 -19.18
CA GLY A 480 -2.33 14.31 -18.61
C GLY A 480 -2.56 14.28 -17.11
N TRP A 481 -1.81 15.08 -16.36
CA TRP A 481 -1.75 15.02 -14.89
C TRP A 481 -1.95 16.39 -14.26
N LEU A 482 -2.57 16.43 -13.09
CA LEU A 482 -2.89 17.67 -12.37
C LEU A 482 -2.00 17.80 -11.12
N PRO A 483 -1.38 18.97 -10.86
CA PRO A 483 -0.71 19.22 -9.58
C PRO A 483 -1.70 19.12 -8.40
N TRP A 484 -1.20 18.72 -7.23
CA TRP A 484 -2.03 18.75 -6.01
C TRP A 484 -2.13 20.16 -5.46
N ASP A 485 -0.98 20.78 -5.15
CA ASP A 485 -0.84 22.16 -4.69
C ASP A 485 0.57 22.66 -5.00
N GLY A 486 0.70 23.70 -5.84
CA GLY A 486 1.99 24.24 -6.25
C GLY A 486 2.95 23.18 -6.83
N ASP A 487 4.17 23.13 -6.29
CA ASP A 487 5.22 22.17 -6.67
C ASP A 487 5.31 20.93 -5.76
N PHE A 488 4.34 20.74 -4.86
CA PHE A 488 4.27 19.59 -3.97
C PHE A 488 4.35 18.27 -4.76
N ALA A 489 5.21 17.35 -4.29
CA ALA A 489 5.45 16.01 -4.85
C ALA A 489 6.03 15.94 -6.27
N LEU A 490 6.09 17.05 -7.03
CA LEU A 490 6.44 17.00 -8.47
C LEU A 490 7.87 16.48 -8.74
N LYS A 491 8.75 16.53 -7.73
CA LYS A 491 10.14 16.03 -7.79
C LYS A 491 10.30 14.58 -7.30
N THR A 492 9.27 13.97 -6.73
CA THR A 492 9.35 12.70 -5.99
C THR A 492 8.30 11.67 -6.42
N LEU A 493 7.15 12.11 -6.94
CA LEU A 493 6.11 11.24 -7.50
C LEU A 493 6.60 10.47 -8.74
N TYR A 494 5.99 9.36 -9.09
CA TYR A 494 6.22 8.68 -10.37
C TYR A 494 4.91 8.42 -11.11
N TYR A 495 4.68 9.21 -12.17
CA TYR A 495 3.53 9.10 -13.07
C TYR A 495 3.99 8.67 -14.46
N GLY A 496 3.75 7.40 -14.78
CA GLY A 496 4.29 6.72 -15.94
C GLY A 496 3.23 6.37 -16.99
N GLU A 497 3.55 6.55 -18.26
CA GLU A 497 2.77 6.05 -19.39
C GLU A 497 3.65 5.16 -20.29
N PHE A 498 3.10 4.06 -20.83
CA PHE A 498 3.78 3.23 -21.82
C PHE A 498 2.81 2.68 -22.87
N GLU A 499 3.10 2.98 -24.14
CA GLU A 499 2.36 2.49 -25.31
C GLU A 499 0.83 2.55 -25.18
N ASN A 500 0.33 3.61 -24.56
CA ASN A 500 -1.10 3.90 -24.54
C ASN A 500 -1.57 4.31 -25.94
N LYS A 501 -2.83 3.99 -26.27
CA LYS A 501 -3.46 4.30 -27.56
C LYS A 501 -4.73 5.12 -27.38
N GLY A 502 -5.30 5.61 -28.48
CA GLY A 502 -6.50 6.46 -28.47
C GLY A 502 -6.16 7.95 -28.53
N ALA A 503 -7.18 8.77 -28.74
CA ALA A 503 -7.02 10.20 -29.00
C ALA A 503 -6.43 11.00 -27.81
N GLY A 504 -6.62 10.51 -26.57
CA GLY A 504 -6.06 11.10 -25.35
C GLY A 504 -4.64 10.66 -25.00
N ALA A 505 -4.07 9.71 -25.76
CA ALA A 505 -2.77 9.10 -25.44
C ALA A 505 -1.54 9.88 -25.93
N ASN A 506 -1.73 10.98 -26.66
CA ASN A 506 -0.61 11.77 -27.16
C ASN A 506 0.16 12.44 -26.00
N THR A 507 1.41 12.05 -25.80
CA THR A 507 2.26 12.50 -24.68
C THR A 507 3.04 13.79 -24.96
N THR A 508 3.04 14.32 -26.20
CA THR A 508 3.87 15.47 -26.61
C THR A 508 3.63 16.77 -25.83
N LYS A 509 2.46 16.90 -25.18
CA LYS A 509 2.06 18.06 -24.38
C LYS A 509 1.89 17.74 -22.90
N ARG A 510 2.33 16.56 -22.45
CA ARG A 510 2.26 16.19 -21.04
C ARG A 510 3.07 17.17 -20.20
N VAL A 511 2.66 17.33 -18.95
CA VAL A 511 3.44 18.05 -17.96
C VAL A 511 4.87 17.48 -17.89
N THR A 512 5.85 18.37 -17.75
CA THR A 512 7.29 18.02 -17.81
C THR A 512 7.76 17.14 -16.65
N TRP A 513 6.94 17.01 -15.60
CA TRP A 513 7.21 16.18 -14.43
C TRP A 513 6.57 14.79 -14.52
N SER A 514 5.84 14.46 -15.59
CA SER A 514 5.43 13.07 -15.89
C SER A 514 6.56 12.28 -16.55
N SER A 515 6.37 10.98 -16.78
CA SER A 515 7.42 10.09 -17.29
C SER A 515 6.87 9.13 -18.34
N GLU A 516 7.67 8.82 -19.35
CA GLU A 516 7.52 7.64 -20.18
C GLU A 516 8.28 6.49 -19.51
N ILE A 517 7.64 5.33 -19.37
CA ILE A 517 8.28 4.18 -18.70
C ILE A 517 9.32 3.58 -19.65
N PRO A 518 10.60 3.44 -19.25
CA PRO A 518 11.59 2.78 -20.10
C PRO A 518 11.23 1.30 -20.32
N VAL A 519 11.37 0.83 -21.56
CA VAL A 519 10.97 -0.53 -21.98
C VAL A 519 11.65 -1.62 -21.15
N GLU A 520 12.91 -1.41 -20.78
CA GLU A 520 13.71 -2.32 -19.96
C GLU A 520 13.21 -2.47 -18.52
N HIS A 521 12.34 -1.57 -18.07
CA HIS A 521 11.80 -1.54 -16.70
C HIS A 521 10.33 -1.92 -16.60
N LEU A 522 9.67 -2.21 -17.72
CA LEU A 522 8.26 -2.59 -17.74
C LEU A 522 7.95 -3.79 -16.85
N ASN A 523 8.87 -4.75 -16.74
CA ASN A 523 8.67 -5.93 -15.92
C ASN A 523 8.41 -5.59 -14.44
N SER A 524 8.86 -4.44 -13.94
CA SER A 524 8.56 -3.98 -12.57
C SER A 524 7.05 -3.80 -12.32
N TYR A 525 6.26 -3.58 -13.38
CA TYR A 525 4.82 -3.37 -13.35
C TYR A 525 4.03 -4.54 -13.91
N THR A 526 4.54 -5.77 -13.74
CA THR A 526 3.79 -7.01 -14.00
C THR A 526 3.09 -7.47 -12.72
N VAL A 527 2.06 -8.31 -12.85
CA VAL A 527 1.33 -8.87 -11.69
C VAL A 527 2.28 -9.59 -10.70
N GLN A 528 3.26 -10.31 -11.23
CA GLN A 528 4.25 -11.07 -10.46
C GLN A 528 5.19 -10.14 -9.68
N ASN A 529 5.72 -9.10 -10.32
CA ASN A 529 6.71 -8.25 -9.65
C ASN A 529 6.05 -7.19 -8.77
N PHE A 530 4.92 -6.61 -9.20
CA PHE A 530 4.27 -5.50 -8.49
C PHE A 530 3.49 -5.96 -7.26
N ILE A 531 2.70 -7.05 -7.38
CA ILE A 531 1.84 -7.56 -6.30
C ILE A 531 2.11 -9.02 -5.94
N GLN A 532 3.13 -9.67 -6.51
CA GLN A 532 3.43 -11.09 -6.25
C GLN A 532 2.23 -11.99 -6.55
N GLY A 533 1.42 -11.61 -7.55
CA GLY A 533 0.12 -12.22 -7.81
C GLY A 533 0.21 -13.69 -8.22
N ASP A 534 1.33 -14.14 -8.78
CA ASP A 534 1.59 -15.55 -9.07
C ASP A 534 1.61 -16.45 -7.82
N GLN A 535 1.78 -15.87 -6.63
CA GLN A 535 1.85 -16.61 -5.37
C GLN A 535 0.48 -16.80 -4.70
N TRP A 536 -0.50 -15.94 -4.99
CA TRP A 536 -1.77 -15.90 -4.24
C TRP A 536 -3.03 -15.76 -5.09
N ILE A 537 -2.91 -15.32 -6.35
CA ILE A 537 -4.05 -15.30 -7.27
C ILE A 537 -4.20 -16.71 -7.87
N PRO A 538 -5.36 -17.37 -7.70
CA PRO A 538 -5.63 -18.64 -8.35
C PRO A 538 -5.49 -18.52 -9.87
N LYS A 539 -4.71 -19.43 -10.46
CA LYS A 539 -4.67 -19.61 -11.92
C LYS A 539 -5.91 -20.39 -12.33
N SER A 540 -6.60 -19.95 -13.37
CA SER A 540 -7.71 -20.68 -13.97
C SER A 540 -7.22 -22.08 -14.34
N SER A 541 -7.90 -23.12 -13.85
CA SER A 541 -7.70 -24.50 -14.27
C SER A 541 -8.24 -24.77 -15.67
#